data_AF-A0A565BTG0-F1
#
_entry.id   AF-A0A565BTG0-F1
#
_cell.length_a   1.000
_cell.length_b   1.000
_cell.length_c   1.000
_cell.angle_alpha   90.00
_cell.angle_beta   90.00
_cell.angle_gamma   90.00
#
_symmetry.space_group_name_H-M   'P 1'
#
loop_
_entity.id
_entity.type
_entity.pdbx_description
1 polymer ?
#
loop_
_entity_poly.entity_id
_entity_poly.type
_entity_poly.pdbx_seq_one_letter_code
_entity_poly.pdbx_strand_id
1 'polypeptide(L)'
;MEEATVTSTGYCLYFKGLTRMETTRSLSGFGVAICRHEDDKPFFQMKGSLHGSVLEAELTALNRGLTEAVSLGVTHILICCDNHHIFELVMGRSAPAQENIAMLMDDVQRIRQQFTYSIPVLVTRNQTNNFAYKLAMETIVSEIRISMPPFDQKKTCYICFFDDFEDDQMFSVGLCGHRFCVECVERYIQVELLKGCVPRGPHYGCKSNLTLGSYVHLLTPKQREMFEQRVKHASIPPWDSLLLVYVLF
;
A
#
# COMPACT_ATOMS: atom_id res chain seq x y z
N MET A 1 14.67 -22.37 22.68
CA MET A 1 13.33 -21.75 22.82
C MET A 1 13.40 -20.93 24.09
N GLU A 2 13.63 -19.64 23.94
CA GLU A 2 13.62 -18.69 25.05
C GLU A 2 12.56 -17.66 24.66
N GLU A 3 11.38 -17.80 25.25
CA GLU A 3 10.33 -16.78 25.19
C GLU A 3 10.83 -15.57 25.98
N ALA A 4 11.38 -14.58 25.27
CA ALA A 4 11.65 -13.29 25.84
C ALA A 4 10.30 -12.57 26.03
N THR A 5 9.84 -12.49 27.27
CA THR A 5 8.76 -11.61 27.69
C THR A 5 9.15 -10.16 27.39
N VAL A 6 8.55 -9.59 26.34
CA VAL A 6 8.76 -8.18 25.93
C VAL A 6 8.12 -7.26 26.96
N THR A 7 8.92 -6.55 27.73
CA THR A 7 8.46 -5.52 28.66
C THR A 7 7.99 -4.27 27.88
N SER A 8 6.66 -4.15 27.76
CA SER A 8 5.72 -3.01 27.54
C SER A 8 6.11 -1.60 27.04
N THR A 9 7.33 -1.25 26.60
CA THR A 9 7.61 0.14 26.14
C THR A 9 8.51 0.23 24.91
N GLY A 10 8.17 -0.52 23.85
CA GLY A 10 8.90 -0.47 22.57
C GLY A 10 8.19 0.40 21.53
N TYR A 11 8.95 1.14 20.72
CA TYR A 11 8.44 1.77 19.50
C TYR A 11 8.73 0.90 18.29
N CYS A 12 7.78 0.79 17.36
CA CYS A 12 7.95 0.13 16.08
C CYS A 12 8.17 1.17 14.98
N LEU A 13 9.28 1.05 14.25
CA LEU A 13 9.58 1.84 13.06
C LEU A 13 9.17 1.07 11.82
N TYR A 14 8.14 1.58 11.14
CA TYR A 14 7.71 1.15 9.81
C TYR A 14 8.21 2.14 8.77
N PHE A 15 8.75 1.64 7.68
CA PHE A 15 9.29 2.45 6.60
C PHE A 15 9.00 1.78 5.25
N LYS A 16 8.80 2.59 4.21
CA LYS A 16 8.60 2.09 2.86
C LYS A 16 9.13 3.07 1.82
N GLY A 17 9.87 2.54 0.85
CA GLY A 17 10.23 3.24 -0.38
C GLY A 17 9.48 2.64 -1.56
N LEU A 18 9.04 3.49 -2.49
CA LEU A 18 8.32 3.11 -3.70
C LEU A 18 8.86 3.95 -4.86
N THR A 19 8.90 3.38 -6.05
CA THR A 19 9.24 4.09 -7.30
C THR A 19 8.12 3.93 -8.31
N ARG A 20 7.91 4.97 -9.12
CA ARG A 20 7.15 4.90 -10.36
C ARG A 20 8.07 5.32 -11.51
N MET A 21 8.16 4.49 -12.53
CA MET A 21 8.78 4.88 -13.80
C MET A 21 7.79 5.71 -14.61
N GLU A 22 8.14 6.94 -14.95
CA GLU A 22 7.51 7.70 -16.02
C GLU A 22 8.39 7.64 -17.28
N THR A 23 7.84 8.00 -18.43
CA THR A 23 8.53 7.97 -19.74
C THR A 23 9.81 8.81 -19.80
N THR A 24 10.00 9.75 -18.87
CA THR A 24 11.17 10.65 -18.82
C THR A 24 11.84 10.77 -17.45
N ARG A 25 11.24 10.27 -16.36
CA ARG A 25 11.74 10.46 -14.98
C ARG A 25 11.32 9.33 -14.04
N SER A 26 12.21 8.87 -13.17
CA SER A 26 11.87 7.94 -12.09
C SER A 26 11.45 8.73 -10.85
N LEU A 27 10.17 8.70 -10.50
CA LEU A 27 9.65 9.34 -9.29
C LEU A 27 9.75 8.34 -8.14
N SER A 28 10.52 8.69 -7.11
CA SER A 28 10.62 7.88 -5.90
C SER A 28 9.97 8.61 -4.73
N GLY A 29 9.21 7.87 -3.94
CA GLY A 29 8.58 8.38 -2.73
C GLY A 29 8.84 7.43 -1.57
N PHE A 30 8.93 8.00 -0.38
CA PHE A 30 9.01 7.24 0.85
C PHE A 30 7.97 7.67 1.88
N GLY A 31 7.71 6.77 2.80
CA GLY A 31 6.85 6.97 3.95
C GLY A 31 7.43 6.29 5.19
N VAL A 32 7.24 6.92 6.34
CA VAL A 32 7.72 6.44 7.63
C VAL A 32 6.60 6.62 8.65
N ALA A 33 6.41 5.60 9.49
CA ALA A 33 5.53 5.67 10.64
C ALA A 33 6.24 5.06 11.86
N ILE A 34 6.20 5.78 12.98
CA ILE A 34 6.65 5.29 14.28
C ILE A 34 5.41 5.07 15.13
N CYS A 35 5.21 3.84 15.61
CA CYS A 35 4.05 3.47 16.43
C CYS A 35 4.50 3.04 17.82
N ARG A 36 3.69 3.33 18.85
CA ARG A 36 3.81 2.64 20.14
C ARG A 36 3.07 1.31 20.04
N HIS A 37 3.58 0.29 20.74
CA HIS A 37 3.00 -1.06 20.70
C HIS A 37 1.50 -1.11 21.07
N GLU A 38 1.01 -0.14 21.83
CA GLU A 38 -0.35 -0.10 22.39
C GLU A 38 -1.32 0.85 21.65
N ASP A 39 -0.83 1.61 20.65
CA ASP A 39 -1.61 2.66 20.00
C ASP A 39 -2.07 2.26 18.58
N ASP A 40 -3.37 2.43 18.29
CA ASP A 40 -3.93 2.27 16.94
C ASP A 40 -3.50 3.37 15.96
N LYS A 41 -2.91 4.46 16.48
CA LYS A 41 -2.47 5.62 15.71
C LYS A 41 -0.95 5.78 15.77
N PRO A 42 -0.29 6.12 14.64
CA PRO A 42 1.13 6.40 14.67
C PRO A 42 1.45 7.58 15.59
N PHE A 43 2.47 7.39 16.43
CA PHE A 43 3.07 8.44 17.25
C PHE A 43 3.70 9.52 16.37
N PHE A 44 4.35 9.11 15.28
CA PHE A 44 4.97 10.01 14.31
C PHE A 44 4.80 9.49 12.88
N GLN A 45 4.71 10.41 11.92
CA GLN A 45 4.62 10.11 10.49
C GLN A 45 5.41 11.13 9.68
N MET A 46 6.10 10.66 8.65
CA MET A 46 6.67 11.54 7.63
C MET A 46 6.63 10.87 6.26
N LYS A 47 6.72 11.70 5.23
CA LYS A 47 6.80 11.28 3.84
C LYS A 47 7.60 12.29 3.03
N GLY A 48 8.20 11.84 1.94
CA GLY A 48 9.00 12.71 1.07
C GLY A 48 9.30 12.05 -0.27
N SER A 49 9.67 12.88 -1.24
CA SER A 49 10.09 12.44 -2.56
C SER A 49 11.61 12.47 -2.69
N LEU A 50 12.13 11.65 -3.59
CA LEU A 50 13.55 11.63 -3.95
C LEU A 50 13.74 11.11 -5.39
N HIS A 51 14.96 11.26 -5.87
CA HIS A 51 15.43 10.61 -7.10
C HIS A 51 16.32 9.45 -6.72
N GLY A 52 15.92 8.24 -7.11
CA GLY A 52 16.70 7.05 -6.77
C GLY A 52 16.02 5.75 -7.19
N SER A 53 16.65 4.66 -6.81
CA SER A 53 16.07 3.32 -6.91
C SER A 53 15.06 3.04 -5.78
N VAL A 54 14.27 1.97 -5.90
CA VAL A 54 13.38 1.50 -4.81
C VAL A 54 14.17 1.27 -3.53
N LEU A 55 15.34 0.65 -3.66
CA LEU A 55 16.20 0.33 -2.54
C LEU A 55 16.73 1.61 -1.87
N GLU A 56 17.19 2.60 -2.64
CA GLU A 56 17.59 3.90 -2.11
C GLU A 56 16.44 4.61 -1.39
N ALA A 57 15.24 4.60 -1.97
CA ALA A 57 14.08 5.22 -1.37
C ALA A 57 13.73 4.58 -0.02
N GLU A 58 13.80 3.25 0.05
CA GLU A 58 13.45 2.50 1.25
C GLU A 58 14.52 2.62 2.35
N LEU A 59 15.80 2.61 1.99
CA LEU A 59 16.90 2.86 2.94
C LEU A 59 16.94 4.31 3.41
N THR A 60 16.58 5.27 2.55
CA THR A 60 16.39 6.67 2.96
C THR A 60 15.26 6.80 3.97
N ALA A 61 14.15 6.07 3.75
CA ALA A 61 13.04 6.03 4.69
C ALA A 61 13.48 5.49 6.07
N LEU A 62 14.25 4.41 6.08
CA LEU A 62 14.83 3.84 7.29
C LEU A 62 15.74 4.84 8.02
N ASN A 63 16.69 5.44 7.31
CA ASN A 63 17.63 6.42 7.88
C ASN A 63 16.89 7.62 8.50
N ARG A 64 15.94 8.21 7.77
CA ARG A 64 15.14 9.33 8.28
C ARG A 64 14.29 8.93 9.48
N GLY A 65 13.65 7.75 9.42
CA GLY A 65 12.86 7.24 10.53
C GLY A 65 13.67 7.01 11.81
N LEU A 66 14.90 6.48 11.68
CA LEU A 66 15.81 6.32 12.82
C LEU A 66 16.28 7.66 13.37
N THR A 67 16.66 8.59 12.48
CA THR A 67 17.08 9.95 12.88
C THR A 67 16.00 10.65 13.70
N GLU A 68 14.74 10.50 13.29
CA GLU A 68 13.61 11.13 13.96
C GLU A 68 13.19 10.40 15.23
N ALA A 69 13.33 9.08 15.29
CA ALA A 69 13.16 8.37 16.55
C ALA A 69 14.17 8.86 17.60
N VAL A 70 15.44 9.08 17.21
CA VAL A 70 16.45 9.70 18.10
C VAL A 70 16.04 11.11 18.50
N SER A 71 15.61 11.96 17.56
CA SER A 71 15.20 13.34 17.84
C SER A 71 14.02 13.42 18.82
N LEU A 72 13.12 12.43 18.76
CA LEU A 72 11.97 12.27 19.65
C LEU A 72 12.31 11.62 21.00
N GLY A 73 13.58 11.31 21.27
CA GLY A 73 14.04 10.71 22.53
C GLY A 73 13.66 9.24 22.70
N VAL A 74 13.39 8.52 21.60
CA VAL A 74 13.14 7.08 21.63
C VAL A 74 14.44 6.34 21.95
N THR A 75 14.42 5.48 22.96
CA THR A 75 15.59 4.69 23.39
C THR A 75 15.50 3.21 23.01
N HIS A 76 14.28 2.69 22.79
CA HIS A 76 14.01 1.29 22.46
C HIS A 76 13.19 1.23 21.17
N ILE A 77 13.77 0.67 20.11
CA ILE A 77 13.15 0.64 18.79
C ILE A 77 13.23 -0.74 18.14
N LEU A 78 12.09 -1.19 17.60
CA LEU A 78 11.97 -2.32 16.70
C LEU A 78 11.95 -1.79 15.27
N ILE A 79 12.90 -2.25 14.44
CA ILE A 79 12.98 -1.87 13.02
C ILE A 79 12.21 -2.93 12.21
N CYS A 80 11.02 -2.58 11.73
CA CYS A 80 10.12 -3.51 11.06
C CYS A 80 10.42 -3.60 9.56
N CYS A 81 11.20 -4.61 9.17
CA CYS A 81 11.56 -4.85 7.78
C CYS A 81 10.56 -5.80 7.11
N ASP A 82 9.91 -5.36 6.02
CA ASP A 82 9.06 -6.23 5.18
C ASP A 82 9.80 -6.80 3.96
N ASN A 83 11.09 -6.46 3.79
CA ASN A 83 11.98 -6.91 2.73
C ASN A 83 13.18 -7.65 3.35
N HIS A 84 13.36 -8.91 2.97
CA HIS A 84 14.43 -9.77 3.46
C HIS A 84 15.83 -9.22 3.14
N HIS A 85 16.02 -8.62 1.96
CA HIS A 85 17.33 -8.06 1.60
C HIS A 85 17.71 -6.89 2.51
N ILE A 86 16.77 -5.99 2.78
CA ILE A 86 16.97 -4.86 3.70
C ILE A 86 17.21 -5.36 5.13
N PHE A 87 16.45 -6.35 5.58
CA PHE A 87 16.68 -6.97 6.88
C PHE A 87 18.12 -7.49 7.03
N GLU A 88 18.63 -8.22 6.04
CA GLU A 88 20.01 -8.73 6.07
C GLU A 88 21.08 -7.62 6.01
N LEU A 89 20.82 -6.53 5.28
CA LEU A 89 21.68 -5.33 5.28
C LEU A 89 21.72 -4.68 6.68
N VAL A 90 20.56 -4.48 7.31
CA VAL A 90 20.47 -3.88 8.65
C VAL A 90 21.12 -4.78 9.70
N MET A 91 20.96 -6.10 9.57
CA MET A 91 21.64 -7.09 10.42
C MET A 91 23.16 -7.15 10.20
N GLY A 92 23.70 -6.49 9.17
CA GLY A 92 25.12 -6.53 8.82
C GLY A 92 25.59 -7.88 8.25
N ARG A 93 24.65 -8.70 7.75
CA ARG A 93 24.91 -10.04 7.19
C ARG A 93 25.12 -10.02 5.68
N SER A 94 24.70 -8.94 5.01
CA SER A 94 24.90 -8.71 3.58
C SER A 94 25.69 -7.41 3.37
N ALA A 95 26.60 -7.42 2.41
CA ALA A 95 27.33 -6.22 2.01
C ALA A 95 26.53 -5.41 0.96
N PRO A 96 26.53 -4.07 1.05
CA PRO A 96 26.02 -3.19 0.00
C PRO A 96 26.75 -3.43 -1.33
N ALA A 97 26.01 -3.56 -2.43
CA ALA A 97 26.60 -3.76 -3.76
C ALA A 97 27.03 -2.44 -4.43
N GLN A 98 26.46 -1.30 -4.02
CA GLN A 98 26.67 0.01 -4.63
C GLN A 98 27.15 1.00 -3.56
N GLU A 99 28.04 1.93 -3.93
CA GLU A 99 28.68 2.88 -3.01
C GLU A 99 27.68 3.83 -2.34
N ASN A 100 26.67 4.30 -3.07
CA ASN A 100 25.59 5.12 -2.51
C ASN A 100 24.77 4.36 -1.45
N ILE A 101 24.54 3.07 -1.65
CA ILE A 101 23.89 2.20 -0.66
C ILE A 101 24.80 1.98 0.55
N ALA A 102 26.12 1.83 0.34
CA ALA A 102 27.08 1.68 1.41
C ALA A 102 27.08 2.89 2.36
N MET A 103 27.15 4.11 1.81
CA MET A 103 27.09 5.34 2.61
C MET A 103 25.78 5.44 3.42
N LEU A 104 24.63 5.11 2.80
CA LEU A 104 23.34 5.11 3.50
C LEU A 104 23.32 4.10 4.65
N MET A 105 23.93 2.93 4.46
CA MET A 105 23.99 1.89 5.49
C MET A 105 24.95 2.25 6.62
N ASP A 106 26.09 2.88 6.32
CA ASP A 106 27.01 3.38 7.35
C ASP A 106 26.32 4.39 8.27
N ASP A 107 25.53 5.30 7.70
CA ASP A 107 24.70 6.23 8.45
C ASP A 107 23.66 5.51 9.30
N VAL A 108 22.95 4.53 8.74
CA VAL A 108 21.97 3.72 9.48
C VAL A 108 22.63 3.02 10.66
N GLN A 109 23.79 2.38 10.47
CA GLN A 109 24.48 1.71 11.57
C GLN A 109 24.94 2.70 12.65
N ARG A 110 25.44 3.88 12.26
CA ARG A 110 25.83 4.94 13.19
C ARG A 110 24.64 5.45 14.01
N ILE A 111 23.48 5.66 13.39
CA ILE A 111 22.28 6.13 14.12
C ILE A 111 21.76 5.04 15.07
N ARG A 112 21.79 3.77 14.66
CA ARG A 112 21.35 2.65 15.50
C ARG A 112 22.11 2.53 16.82
N GLN A 113 23.38 2.93 16.85
CA GLN A 113 24.21 2.95 18.07
C GLN A 113 23.74 3.98 19.11
N GLN A 114 22.87 4.91 18.75
CA GLN A 114 22.32 5.91 19.68
C GLN A 114 21.14 5.39 20.51
N PHE A 115 20.56 4.24 20.13
CA PHE A 115 19.49 3.61 20.89
C PHE A 115 20.06 2.66 21.95
N THR A 116 19.39 2.55 23.10
CA THR A 116 19.67 1.51 24.09
C THR A 116 19.36 0.13 23.52
N TYR A 117 18.26 0.01 22.77
CA TYR A 117 17.90 -1.21 22.04
C TYR A 117 17.45 -0.88 20.62
N SER A 118 18.08 -1.51 19.64
CA SER A 118 17.75 -1.38 18.21
C SER A 118 17.70 -2.76 17.56
N ILE A 119 16.49 -3.33 17.49
CA ILE A 119 16.29 -4.72 17.07
C ILE A 119 15.60 -4.75 15.70
N PRO A 120 16.28 -5.23 14.64
CA PRO A 120 15.63 -5.50 13.37
C PRO A 120 14.74 -6.73 13.49
N VAL A 121 13.53 -6.65 12.96
CA VAL A 121 12.58 -7.75 12.90
C VAL A 121 12.01 -7.89 11.50
N LEU A 122 11.89 -9.12 11.02
CA LEU A 122 11.15 -9.42 9.80
C LEU A 122 9.67 -9.42 10.11
N VAL A 123 8.91 -8.64 9.35
CA VAL A 123 7.46 -8.58 9.45
C VAL A 123 6.82 -9.00 8.14
N THR A 124 5.75 -9.79 8.22
CA THR A 124 4.87 -10.00 7.08
C THR A 124 4.04 -8.73 6.85
N ARG A 125 3.66 -8.44 5.60
CA ARG A 125 2.76 -7.32 5.30
C ARG A 125 1.43 -7.51 6.06
N ASN A 126 1.20 -6.68 7.08
CA ASN A 126 -0.04 -6.60 7.86
C ASN A 126 -0.56 -5.15 7.86
N GLN A 127 -1.77 -4.94 8.39
CA GLN A 127 -2.47 -3.66 8.53
C GLN A 127 -1.61 -2.55 9.18
N THR A 128 -0.67 -2.85 10.08
CA THR A 128 0.20 -1.84 10.71
C THR A 128 1.29 -1.31 9.77
N ASN A 129 1.80 -2.12 8.83
CA ASN A 129 2.71 -1.67 7.77
C ASN A 129 2.00 -0.76 6.75
N ASN A 130 0.68 -0.64 6.82
CA ASN A 130 -0.12 0.15 5.89
C ASN A 130 0.16 1.67 6.04
N PHE A 131 0.55 2.16 7.22
CA PHE A 131 0.83 3.60 7.38
C PHE A 131 2.00 4.07 6.51
N ALA A 132 3.17 3.43 6.62
CA ALA A 132 4.34 3.78 5.82
C ALA A 132 4.09 3.59 4.32
N TYR A 133 3.41 2.51 3.93
CA TYR A 133 3.04 2.26 2.54
C TYR A 133 2.10 3.34 1.99
N LYS A 134 1.05 3.69 2.75
CA LYS A 134 0.10 4.75 2.39
C LYS A 134 0.80 6.09 2.22
N LEU A 135 1.70 6.44 3.13
CA LEU A 135 2.49 7.67 3.08
C LEU A 135 3.39 7.73 1.83
N ALA A 136 4.09 6.63 1.52
CA ALA A 136 4.92 6.55 0.31
C ALA A 136 4.09 6.69 -0.98
N MET A 137 2.92 6.06 -1.03
CA MET A 137 1.98 6.18 -2.14
C MET A 137 1.44 7.60 -2.29
N GLU A 138 1.02 8.25 -1.20
CA GLU A 138 0.56 9.64 -1.22
C GLU A 138 1.62 10.59 -1.77
N THR A 139 2.89 10.35 -1.48
CA THR A 139 3.99 11.17 -2.03
C THR A 139 4.09 11.02 -3.55
N ILE A 140 4.10 9.78 -4.05
CA ILE A 140 4.16 9.54 -5.50
C ILE A 140 2.97 10.19 -6.20
N VAL A 141 1.75 10.00 -5.68
CA VAL A 141 0.53 10.63 -6.23
C VAL A 141 0.61 12.15 -6.21
N SER A 142 1.20 12.75 -5.18
CA SER A 142 1.36 14.20 -5.09
C SER A 142 2.36 14.74 -6.10
N GLU A 143 3.51 14.06 -6.28
CA GLU A 143 4.52 14.43 -7.27
C GLU A 143 3.99 14.33 -8.71
N ILE A 144 3.21 13.28 -9.02
CA ILE A 144 2.55 13.14 -10.33
C ILE A 144 1.60 14.31 -10.59
N ARG A 145 0.83 14.74 -9.59
CA ARG A 145 -0.08 15.89 -9.72
C ARG A 145 0.65 17.21 -9.96
N ILE A 146 1.91 17.32 -9.53
CA ILE A 146 2.76 18.49 -9.75
C ILE A 146 3.41 18.42 -11.14
N SER A 147 3.82 17.23 -11.58
CA SER A 147 4.47 17.03 -12.89
C SER A 147 3.49 17.10 -14.06
N MET A 148 2.22 16.75 -13.87
CA MET A 148 1.19 16.78 -14.91
C MET A 148 0.30 18.01 -14.79
N PRO A 149 0.18 18.86 -15.83
CA PRO A 149 -0.84 19.89 -15.87
C PRO A 149 -2.25 19.25 -15.81
N PRO A 150 -3.29 19.97 -15.33
CA PRO A 150 -4.63 19.42 -15.10
C PRO A 150 -5.31 18.78 -16.33
N PHE A 151 -4.76 18.98 -17.53
CA PHE A 151 -5.30 18.47 -18.79
C PHE A 151 -4.84 17.05 -19.14
N ASP A 152 -3.70 16.58 -18.63
CA ASP A 152 -3.09 15.29 -19.03
C ASP A 152 -3.57 14.07 -18.20
N GLN A 153 -4.33 14.30 -17.12
CA GLN A 153 -4.90 13.24 -16.26
C GLN A 153 -5.99 12.38 -16.94
N LYS A 154 -6.32 12.65 -18.21
CA LYS A 154 -7.43 11.98 -18.92
C LYS A 154 -7.11 10.54 -19.36
N LYS A 155 -5.84 10.13 -19.40
CA LYS A 155 -5.39 8.84 -19.94
C LYS A 155 -4.73 7.89 -18.92
N THR A 156 -4.76 8.20 -17.62
CA THR A 156 -4.15 7.36 -16.58
C THR A 156 -5.15 6.39 -15.94
N CYS A 157 -4.81 5.11 -15.87
CA CYS A 157 -5.59 4.13 -15.10
C CYS A 157 -5.29 4.21 -13.59
N TYR A 158 -6.29 4.42 -12.71
CA TYR A 158 -6.06 4.46 -11.25
C TYR A 158 -5.75 3.11 -10.57
N ILE A 159 -5.73 1.99 -11.30
CA ILE A 159 -5.39 0.66 -10.75
C ILE A 159 -3.96 0.27 -11.13
N CYS A 160 -3.64 0.25 -12.42
CA CYS A 160 -2.30 -0.12 -12.90
C CYS A 160 -1.38 1.08 -13.12
N PHE A 161 -1.93 2.30 -13.11
CA PHE A 161 -1.17 3.55 -13.28
C PHE A 161 -0.37 3.61 -14.58
N PHE A 162 -0.76 2.83 -15.59
CA PHE A 162 -0.31 3.03 -16.96
C PHE A 162 -1.04 4.24 -17.57
N ASP A 163 -0.24 5.01 -18.29
CA ASP A 163 -0.65 6.09 -19.17
C ASP A 163 -0.57 5.56 -20.62
N ASP A 164 -1.14 6.28 -21.59
CA ASP A 164 -1.17 5.88 -23.02
C ASP A 164 -2.28 4.88 -23.42
N PHE A 165 -3.45 5.00 -22.79
CA PHE A 165 -4.65 4.35 -23.28
C PHE A 165 -5.42 5.26 -24.24
N GLU A 166 -5.97 4.67 -25.30
CA GLU A 166 -7.02 5.32 -26.09
C GLU A 166 -8.32 5.41 -25.29
N ASP A 167 -9.21 6.34 -25.64
CA ASP A 167 -10.43 6.60 -24.88
C ASP A 167 -11.35 5.36 -24.78
N ASP A 168 -11.32 4.48 -25.77
CA ASP A 168 -12.07 3.22 -25.82
C ASP A 168 -11.45 2.10 -24.96
N GLN A 169 -10.18 2.24 -24.58
CA GLN A 169 -9.48 1.32 -23.67
C GLN A 169 -9.68 1.70 -22.20
N MET A 170 -10.38 2.80 -21.93
CA MET A 170 -10.58 3.38 -20.60
C MET A 170 -12.04 3.32 -20.17
N PHE A 171 -12.27 2.59 -19.09
CA PHE A 171 -13.54 2.58 -18.37
C PHE A 171 -13.64 3.78 -17.43
N SER A 172 -14.69 4.59 -17.61
CA SER A 172 -14.98 5.76 -16.77
C SER A 172 -16.19 5.51 -15.87
N VAL A 173 -16.06 5.80 -14.58
CA VAL A 173 -17.18 5.73 -13.64
C VAL A 173 -17.97 7.03 -13.71
N GLY A 174 -19.16 6.99 -14.33
CA GLY A 174 -19.92 8.18 -14.73
C GLY A 174 -20.18 9.22 -13.63
N LEU A 175 -20.40 8.82 -12.38
CA LEU A 175 -20.71 9.76 -11.29
C LEU A 175 -19.49 10.36 -10.58
N CYS A 176 -18.32 9.71 -10.64
CA CYS A 176 -17.11 10.17 -9.93
C CYS A 176 -15.94 10.49 -10.84
N GLY A 177 -16.04 10.25 -12.15
CA GLY A 177 -15.00 10.59 -13.12
C GLY A 177 -13.72 9.77 -12.99
N HIS A 178 -13.66 8.75 -12.12
CA HIS A 178 -12.51 7.86 -12.04
C HIS A 178 -12.39 7.04 -13.33
N ARG A 179 -11.18 6.98 -13.88
CA ARG A 179 -10.87 6.24 -15.10
C ARG A 179 -9.92 5.08 -14.84
N PHE A 180 -10.18 3.95 -15.47
CA PHE A 180 -9.41 2.73 -15.30
C PHE A 180 -9.26 2.06 -16.67
N CYS A 181 -8.14 1.41 -16.97
CA CYS A 181 -8.06 0.59 -18.16
C CYS A 181 -8.99 -0.62 -18.03
N VAL A 182 -9.54 -1.06 -19.17
CA VAL A 182 -10.49 -2.17 -19.25
C VAL A 182 -9.96 -3.44 -18.57
N GLU A 183 -8.71 -3.81 -18.82
CA GLU A 183 -8.09 -5.03 -18.26
C GLU A 183 -8.07 -5.01 -16.72
N CYS A 184 -7.76 -3.88 -16.12
CA CYS A 184 -7.74 -3.74 -14.66
C CYS A 184 -9.14 -3.88 -14.06
N VAL A 185 -10.14 -3.36 -14.75
CA VAL A 185 -11.55 -3.47 -14.33
C VAL A 185 -12.03 -4.91 -14.46
N GLU A 186 -11.72 -5.59 -15.56
CA GLU A 186 -12.07 -7.00 -15.75
C GLU A 186 -11.48 -7.88 -14.64
N ARG A 187 -10.19 -7.68 -14.33
CA ARG A 187 -9.51 -8.43 -13.28
C ARG A 187 -10.05 -8.11 -11.89
N TYR A 188 -10.33 -6.83 -11.61
CA TYR A 188 -10.97 -6.42 -10.36
C TYR A 188 -12.33 -7.11 -10.17
N ILE A 189 -13.18 -7.08 -11.20
CA ILE A 189 -14.50 -7.70 -11.14
C ILE A 189 -14.37 -9.21 -10.98
N GLN A 190 -13.46 -9.87 -11.70
CA GLN A 190 -13.23 -11.30 -11.55
C GLN A 190 -12.86 -11.66 -10.11
N VAL A 191 -11.95 -10.91 -9.48
CA VAL A 191 -11.51 -11.16 -8.09
C VAL A 191 -12.66 -10.94 -7.11
N GLU A 192 -13.40 -9.84 -7.23
CA GLU A 192 -14.56 -9.60 -6.37
C GLU A 192 -15.62 -10.68 -6.57
N LEU A 193 -15.90 -11.06 -7.82
CA LEU A 193 -16.75 -12.18 -8.23
C LEU A 193 -16.23 -13.55 -7.78
N LEU A 194 -15.01 -13.72 -7.31
CA LEU A 194 -14.55 -14.97 -6.69
C LEU A 194 -14.73 -14.96 -5.17
N LYS A 195 -14.64 -13.78 -4.53
CA LYS A 195 -14.73 -13.62 -3.07
C LYS A 195 -16.13 -13.70 -2.44
N GLY A 196 -17.18 -13.88 -3.21
CA GLY A 196 -18.57 -13.75 -2.71
C GLY A 196 -19.14 -12.32 -2.74
N CYS A 197 -18.34 -11.30 -3.05
CA CYS A 197 -18.73 -9.89 -2.99
C CYS A 197 -19.45 -9.38 -4.24
N VAL A 198 -20.31 -8.37 -4.06
CA VAL A 198 -20.83 -7.53 -5.15
C VAL A 198 -19.74 -6.49 -5.48
N PRO A 199 -19.19 -6.46 -6.71
CA PRO A 199 -18.14 -5.52 -7.10
C PRO A 199 -18.56 -4.05 -6.86
N ARG A 200 -17.69 -3.27 -6.22
CA ARG A 200 -17.88 -1.83 -5.96
C ARG A 200 -16.88 -1.01 -6.78
N GLY A 201 -16.77 0.30 -6.49
CA GLY A 201 -15.77 1.16 -7.10
C GLY A 201 -14.37 0.64 -6.87
N PRO A 202 -13.53 0.44 -7.91
CA PRO A 202 -12.15 -0.01 -7.71
C PRO A 202 -11.30 1.01 -6.94
N HIS A 203 -11.66 2.29 -6.99
CA HIS A 203 -11.00 3.34 -6.22
C HIS A 203 -11.41 3.30 -4.75
N TYR A 204 -10.42 3.27 -3.86
CA TYR A 204 -10.65 3.24 -2.41
C TYR A 204 -11.44 4.46 -1.93
N GLY A 205 -12.46 4.23 -1.09
CA GLY A 205 -13.33 5.29 -0.57
C GLY A 205 -14.32 5.88 -1.58
N CYS A 206 -14.35 5.37 -2.82
CA CYS A 206 -15.35 5.75 -3.80
C CYS A 206 -16.74 5.24 -3.37
N LYS A 207 -17.66 6.17 -3.09
CA LYS A 207 -19.05 5.86 -2.69
C LYS A 207 -19.99 5.67 -3.88
N SER A 208 -19.50 5.80 -5.11
CA SER A 208 -20.33 5.63 -6.30
C SER A 208 -20.77 4.17 -6.41
N ASN A 209 -22.09 3.95 -6.36
CA ASN A 209 -22.66 2.65 -6.63
C ASN A 209 -22.51 2.35 -8.13
N LEU A 210 -21.84 1.23 -8.43
CA LEU A 210 -21.74 0.73 -9.78
C LEU A 210 -22.84 -0.29 -10.01
N THR A 211 -23.60 -0.09 -11.08
CA THR A 211 -24.69 -0.99 -11.45
C THR A 211 -24.18 -2.04 -12.44
N LEU A 212 -24.90 -3.16 -12.57
CA LEU A 212 -24.61 -4.15 -13.62
C LEU A 212 -24.54 -3.48 -14.99
N GLY A 213 -25.43 -2.50 -15.25
CA GLY A 213 -25.45 -1.66 -16.45
C GLY A 213 -24.11 -0.98 -16.77
N SER A 214 -23.35 -0.63 -15.73
CA SER A 214 -22.03 0.00 -15.87
C SER A 214 -20.98 -0.97 -16.42
N TYR A 215 -21.13 -2.29 -16.24
CA TYR A 215 -20.12 -3.28 -16.60
C TYR A 215 -20.54 -4.29 -17.67
N VAL A 216 -21.78 -4.23 -18.18
CA VAL A 216 -22.32 -5.26 -19.09
C VAL A 216 -21.37 -5.57 -20.25
N HIS A 217 -20.71 -4.56 -20.82
CA HIS A 217 -19.80 -4.72 -21.94
C HIS A 217 -18.44 -5.37 -21.58
N LEU A 218 -18.06 -5.39 -20.30
CA LEU A 218 -16.79 -5.95 -19.81
C LEU A 218 -16.94 -7.36 -19.21
N LEU A 219 -18.18 -7.84 -19.06
CA LEU A 219 -18.46 -9.11 -18.42
C LEU A 219 -18.68 -10.20 -19.45
N THR A 220 -17.96 -11.31 -19.29
CA THR A 220 -18.32 -12.58 -19.94
C THR A 220 -19.71 -13.04 -19.47
N PRO A 221 -20.44 -13.86 -20.25
CA PRO A 221 -21.76 -14.35 -19.87
C PRO A 221 -21.79 -14.99 -18.47
N LYS A 222 -20.76 -15.78 -18.14
CA LYS A 222 -20.60 -16.41 -16.83
C LYS A 222 -20.43 -15.39 -15.69
N GLN A 223 -19.66 -14.33 -15.92
CA GLN A 223 -19.48 -13.27 -14.92
C GLN A 223 -20.77 -12.45 -14.72
N ARG A 224 -21.57 -12.24 -15.77
CA ARG A 224 -22.88 -11.58 -15.67
C ARG A 224 -23.82 -12.36 -14.77
N GLU A 225 -23.92 -13.67 -14.99
CA GLU A 225 -24.76 -14.55 -14.17
C GLU A 225 -24.32 -14.54 -12.69
N MET A 226 -23.00 -14.65 -12.44
CA MET A 226 -22.46 -14.58 -11.07
C MET A 226 -22.73 -13.21 -10.41
N PHE A 227 -22.67 -12.11 -11.16
CA PHE A 227 -22.97 -10.78 -10.66
C PHE A 227 -24.45 -10.66 -10.29
N GLU A 228 -25.36 -11.09 -11.16
CA GLU A 228 -26.80 -11.07 -10.93
C GLU A 228 -27.20 -11.91 -9.72
N GLN A 229 -26.63 -13.12 -9.59
CA GLN A 229 -26.84 -13.97 -8.42
C GLN A 229 -26.41 -13.23 -7.13
N ARG A 230 -25.28 -12.53 -7.13
CA ARG A 230 -24.80 -11.81 -5.94
C ARG A 230 -25.60 -10.59 -5.58
N VAL A 231 -26.10 -9.85 -6.58
CA VAL A 231 -27.03 -8.74 -6.32
C VAL A 231 -28.32 -9.29 -5.70
N LYS A 232 -28.85 -10.42 -6.19
CA LYS A 232 -30.00 -11.10 -5.58
C LYS A 232 -29.70 -11.51 -4.13
N HIS A 233 -28.58 -12.20 -3.89
CA HIS A 233 -28.19 -12.61 -2.53
C HIS A 233 -27.96 -11.44 -1.57
N ALA A 234 -27.35 -10.33 -2.03
CA ALA A 234 -27.13 -9.14 -1.21
C ALA A 234 -28.41 -8.35 -0.92
N SER A 235 -29.48 -8.58 -1.70
CA SER A 235 -30.80 -7.98 -1.48
C SER A 235 -31.65 -8.80 -0.50
N ILE A 236 -31.21 -10.00 -0.11
CA ILE A 236 -31.86 -10.82 0.91
C ILE A 236 -31.37 -10.34 2.28
N PRO A 237 -32.26 -9.86 3.17
CA PRO A 237 -31.90 -9.51 4.54
C PRO A 237 -31.23 -10.68 5.27
N PRO A 238 -30.26 -10.43 6.19
CA PRO A 238 -29.57 -11.49 6.94
C PRO A 238 -30.51 -12.47 7.66
N TRP A 239 -31.71 -12.01 8.01
CA TRP A 239 -32.73 -12.76 8.74
C TRP A 239 -33.49 -13.78 7.87
N ASP A 240 -33.61 -13.54 6.55
CA ASP A 240 -34.28 -14.46 5.62
C ASP A 240 -33.40 -15.64 5.23
N SER A 241 -32.07 -15.49 5.35
CA SER A 241 -31.11 -16.58 5.12
C SER A 241 -31.18 -17.67 6.19
N LEU A 242 -31.60 -17.32 7.42
CA LEU A 242 -31.82 -18.27 8.52
C LEU A 242 -33.13 -19.04 8.34
N LEU A 243 -34.18 -18.42 7.79
CA LEU A 243 -35.47 -19.08 7.53
C LEU A 243 -35.36 -20.23 6.50
N LEU A 244 -34.52 -20.09 5.48
CA LEU A 244 -34.29 -21.18 4.50
C LEU A 244 -33.55 -22.39 5.10
N VAL A 245 -32.77 -22.20 6.18
CA VAL A 245 -32.08 -23.30 6.88
C VAL A 245 -33.04 -24.02 7.84
N TYR A 246 -34.02 -23.33 8.41
CA TYR A 246 -35.02 -23.91 9.31
C TYR A 246 -36.18 -24.64 8.62
N VAL A 247 -36.38 -24.48 7.31
CA VAL A 247 -37.43 -25.19 6.54
C VAL A 247 -36.91 -26.51 5.91
N LEU A 248 -35.62 -26.81 6.08
CA LEU A 248 -34.98 -28.05 5.59
C LEU A 248 -34.56 -29.02 6.71
N PHE A 249 -35.03 -28.82 7.95
CA PHE A 249 -34.89 -29.77 9.07
C PHE A 249 -36.22 -29.98 9.79
#